data_AF-A0A1A8G5U8-F1
#
_entry.id   AF-A0A1A8G5U8-F1
#
_cell.length_a   1.000
_cell.length_b   1.000
_cell.length_c   1.000
_cell.angle_alpha   90.00
_cell.angle_beta   90.00
_cell.angle_gamma   90.00
#
_symmetry.space_group_name_H-M   'P 1'
#
loop_
_entity.id
_entity.type
_entity.pdbx_description
1 polymer ?
#
loop_
_entity_poly.entity_id
_entity_poly.type
_entity_poly.pdbx_seq_one_letter_code
_entity_poly.pdbx_strand_id
1 'polypeptide(L)'
;STPQGKGGIRLHEFVSKTVIKPESCVPCGKRIKFGKISLKCRDCRVVSHPECRDRCPLPCIPNLGGTPVKIGEGVLADYVSDASPMIPPLVVHCVNEIEQ
;
A
#
# COMPACT_ATOMS: atom_id res chain seq x y z
N SER A 1 -12.67 22.24 -13.44
CA SER A 1 -12.56 21.13 -12.48
C SER A 1 -11.15 21.07 -11.95
N THR A 2 -10.91 21.73 -10.82
CA THR A 2 -9.57 21.84 -10.22
C THR A 2 -9.35 20.63 -9.30
N PRO A 3 -8.35 19.77 -9.50
CA PRO A 3 -8.08 18.69 -8.57
C PRO A 3 -7.48 19.30 -7.29
N GLN A 4 -8.26 19.28 -6.22
CA GLN A 4 -7.83 19.70 -4.90
C GLN A 4 -6.71 18.77 -4.42
N GLY A 5 -5.48 19.28 -4.39
CA GLY A 5 -4.43 18.74 -3.55
C GLY A 5 -4.88 18.77 -2.09
N LYS A 6 -5.12 17.59 -1.50
CA LYS A 6 -5.47 17.47 -0.08
C LYS A 6 -4.21 17.17 0.72
N GLY A 7 -3.69 18.18 1.41
CA GLY A 7 -2.68 18.06 2.47
C GLY A 7 -3.23 17.41 3.75
N GLY A 8 -3.82 16.24 3.64
CA GLY A 8 -4.27 15.42 4.77
C GLY A 8 -3.67 14.02 4.70
N ILE A 9 -3.31 13.46 5.85
CA ILE A 9 -2.82 12.07 5.94
C ILE A 9 -3.93 11.14 5.43
N ARG A 10 -3.71 10.49 4.28
CA ARG A 10 -4.69 9.56 3.71
C ARG A 10 -4.86 8.36 4.64
N LEU A 11 -6.08 8.11 5.10
CA LEU A 11 -6.40 6.94 5.94
C LEU A 11 -6.69 5.70 5.08
N HIS A 12 -6.57 4.52 5.70
CA HIS A 12 -6.89 3.24 5.07
C HIS A 12 -8.40 3.00 5.03
N GLU A 13 -8.93 2.58 3.87
CA GLU A 13 -10.28 2.01 3.77
C GLU A 13 -10.23 0.48 3.94
N PHE A 14 -10.54 -0.01 5.14
CA PHE A 14 -10.48 -1.43 5.47
C PHE A 14 -11.76 -2.21 5.13
N VAL A 15 -11.57 -3.47 4.72
CA VAL A 15 -12.63 -4.47 4.55
C VAL A 15 -12.30 -5.70 5.37
N SER A 16 -13.28 -6.21 6.10
CA SER A 16 -13.19 -7.46 6.83
C SER A 16 -13.20 -8.65 5.87
N LYS A 17 -12.20 -9.53 5.97
CA LYS A 17 -12.09 -10.77 5.19
C LYS A 17 -11.72 -11.95 6.09
N THR A 18 -12.36 -13.08 5.85
CA THR A 18 -11.95 -14.35 6.48
C THR A 18 -10.65 -14.84 5.84
N VAL A 19 -9.67 -15.18 6.68
CA VAL A 19 -8.35 -15.64 6.24
C VAL A 19 -8.46 -17.08 5.73
N ILE A 20 -8.47 -17.22 4.41
CA ILE A 20 -8.39 -18.51 3.72
C ILE A 20 -6.93 -18.78 3.31
N LYS A 21 -6.25 -17.77 2.78
CA LYS A 21 -4.82 -17.79 2.46
C LYS A 21 -4.02 -17.24 3.65
N PRO A 22 -2.89 -17.85 4.05
CA PRO A 22 -2.04 -17.30 5.11
C PRO A 22 -1.60 -15.87 4.77
N GLU A 23 -1.97 -14.91 5.61
CA GLU A 23 -1.51 -13.53 5.55
C GLU A 23 -0.91 -13.13 6.92
N SER A 24 0.05 -12.21 6.91
CA SER A 24 0.69 -11.68 8.12
C SER A 24 0.17 -10.27 8.39
N CYS A 25 -0.12 -10.00 9.65
CA CYS A 25 -0.54 -8.69 10.10
C CYS A 25 0.66 -7.74 10.10
N VAL A 26 0.62 -6.71 9.25
CA VAL A 26 1.70 -5.72 9.11
C VAL A 26 2.08 -5.06 10.43
N PRO A 27 1.15 -4.50 11.23
CA PRO A 27 1.53 -3.76 12.44
C PRO A 27 2.10 -4.60 13.58
N CYS A 28 1.94 -5.93 13.59
CA CYS A 28 2.46 -6.78 14.68
C CYS A 28 3.38 -7.91 14.22
N GLY A 29 3.58 -8.07 12.90
CA GLY A 29 4.39 -9.13 12.29
C GLY A 29 3.84 -10.55 12.42
N LYS A 30 2.83 -10.78 13.28
CA LYS A 30 2.28 -12.12 13.54
C LYS A 30 1.37 -12.59 12.40
N ARG A 31 1.40 -13.89 12.16
CA ARG A 31 0.53 -14.54 11.16
C ARG A 31 -0.91 -14.59 11.64
N ILE A 32 -1.85 -14.20 10.78
CA ILE A 32 -3.28 -14.31 11.08
C ILE A 32 -3.70 -15.76 10.84
N LYS A 33 -4.38 -16.38 11.82
CA LYS A 33 -4.75 -17.80 11.75
C LYS A 33 -5.83 -18.03 10.68
N PHE A 34 -5.82 -19.22 10.07
CA PHE A 34 -6.87 -19.65 9.15
C PHE A 34 -8.26 -19.56 9.79
N GLY A 35 -9.26 -19.13 9.01
CA GLY A 35 -10.64 -18.96 9.45
C GLY A 35 -10.89 -17.75 10.37
N LYS A 36 -9.85 -17.01 10.79
CA LYS A 36 -10.02 -15.76 11.56
C LYS A 36 -10.31 -14.58 10.62
N ILE A 37 -10.86 -13.51 11.19
CA ILE A 37 -11.10 -12.26 10.47
C ILE A 37 -9.82 -11.44 10.43
N SER A 38 -9.54 -10.88 9.26
CA SER A 38 -8.49 -9.89 9.00
C SER A 38 -9.12 -8.63 8.41
N LEU A 39 -8.48 -7.49 8.61
CA LEU A 39 -8.81 -6.25 7.92
C LEU A 39 -7.81 -6.04 6.78
N LYS A 40 -8.33 -5.88 5.56
CA LYS A 40 -7.52 -5.61 4.36
C LYS A 40 -7.91 -4.28 3.75
N CYS A 41 -6.94 -3.40 3.56
CA CYS A 41 -7.22 -2.12 2.90
C CYS A 41 -7.52 -2.35 1.42
N ARG A 42 -8.55 -1.66 0.90
CA ARG A 42 -8.92 -1.70 -0.53
C ARG A 42 -7.86 -1.08 -1.42
N ASP A 43 -7.24 0.01 -0.96
CA ASP A 43 -6.31 0.80 -1.77
C ASP A 43 -4.88 0.27 -1.75
N CYS A 44 -4.26 0.20 -0.57
CA CYS A 44 -2.84 -0.17 -0.43
C CYS A 44 -2.62 -1.68 -0.22
N ARG A 45 -3.70 -2.43 0.00
CA ARG A 45 -3.70 -3.88 0.29
C ARG A 45 -3.03 -4.29 1.61
N VAL A 46 -2.68 -3.36 2.50
CA VAL A 46 -2.18 -3.66 3.85
C VAL A 46 -3.16 -4.57 4.60
N VAL A 47 -2.62 -5.53 5.36
CA VAL A 47 -3.39 -6.51 6.13
C VAL A 47 -3.10 -6.35 7.61
N SER A 48 -4.15 -6.34 8.44
CA SER A 48 -4.01 -6.28 9.90
C SER A 48 -5.03 -7.18 10.61
N HIS A 49 -4.73 -7.55 11.86
CA HIS A 49 -5.77 -8.04 12.76
C HIS A 49 -6.74 -6.89 13.11
N PRO A 50 -8.01 -7.18 13.44
CA PRO A 50 -8.97 -6.15 13.88
C PRO A 50 -8.44 -5.26 15.00
N GLU A 51 -7.77 -5.84 16.01
CA GLU A 51 -7.17 -5.12 17.14
C GLU A 51 -5.90 -4.34 16.80
N CYS A 52 -5.35 -4.53 15.60
CA CYS A 52 -4.14 -3.82 15.17
C CYS A 52 -4.43 -2.68 14.18
N ARG A 53 -5.70 -2.40 13.87
CA ARG A 53 -6.12 -1.41 12.88
C ARG A 53 -5.45 -0.06 13.06
N ASP A 54 -5.49 0.49 14.26
CA ASP A 54 -5.02 1.86 14.55
C ASP A 54 -3.50 1.98 14.63
N ARG A 55 -2.79 0.84 14.59
CA ARG A 55 -1.32 0.78 14.50
C ARG A 55 -0.80 0.67 13.07
N CYS A 56 -1.67 0.67 12.07
CA CYS A 56 -1.24 0.56 10.68
C CYS A 56 -0.47 1.82 10.26
N PRO A 57 0.62 1.67 9.49
CA PRO A 57 1.42 2.81 9.06
C PRO A 57 0.58 3.75 8.19
N LEU A 58 0.76 5.05 8.40
CA LEU A 58 0.13 6.10 7.62
C LEU A 58 1.22 6.91 6.88
N PRO A 59 0.90 7.51 5.73
CA PRO A 59 -0.40 7.51 5.05
C PRO A 59 -0.68 6.19 4.31
N CYS A 60 -1.95 5.92 4.00
CA CYS A 60 -2.33 4.90 3.04
C CYS A 60 -1.84 5.31 1.65
N ILE A 61 -0.90 4.55 1.10
CA ILE A 61 -0.36 4.77 -0.25
C ILE A 61 -1.02 3.73 -1.18
N PRO A 62 -2.00 4.13 -2.03
CA PRO A 62 -2.68 3.20 -2.91
C PRO A 62 -1.68 2.46 -3.79
N ASN A 63 -1.80 1.15 -3.84
CA ASN A 63 -0.98 0.36 -4.74
C ASN A 63 -1.63 0.40 -6.12
N LEU A 64 -1.27 1.41 -6.91
CA LEU A 64 -1.68 1.59 -8.32
C LEU A 64 -1.24 0.39 -9.19
N GLY A 65 -0.27 -0.40 -8.73
CA GLY A 65 0.19 -1.62 -9.35
C GLY A 65 -0.20 -2.85 -8.54
N GLY A 66 -1.46 -3.32 -8.67
CA GLY A 66 -1.64 -4.77 -8.56
C GLY A 66 -0.59 -5.42 -9.46
N THR A 67 0.18 -6.39 -8.96
CA THR A 67 1.27 -7.06 -9.71
C THR A 67 0.88 -7.10 -11.18
N PRO A 68 1.54 -6.34 -12.06
CA PRO A 68 1.17 -6.39 -13.45
C PRO A 68 1.38 -7.85 -13.83
N VAL A 69 0.29 -8.57 -14.08
CA VAL A 69 0.33 -9.72 -14.99
C VAL A 69 0.46 -9.12 -16.39
N LYS A 70 1.47 -8.26 -16.59
CA LYS A 70 1.97 -7.89 -17.89
C LYS A 70 3.20 -8.75 -18.03
N ILE A 71 3.01 -9.82 -18.78
CA ILE A 71 4.05 -10.70 -19.27
C ILE A 71 4.90 -9.83 -20.24
N GLY A 72 5.78 -9.01 -19.70
CA GLY A 72 6.60 -8.06 -20.47
C GLY A 72 7.31 -7.05 -19.58
N GLU A 73 8.57 -6.76 -19.90
CA GLU A 73 9.36 -5.69 -19.28
C GLU A 73 8.71 -4.33 -19.61
N GLY A 74 8.11 -3.67 -18.62
CA GLY A 74 7.61 -2.30 -18.76
C GLY A 74 8.77 -1.31 -18.90
N VAL A 75 8.51 -0.15 -19.49
CA VAL A 75 9.52 0.92 -19.63
C VAL A 75 9.47 1.84 -18.41
N LEU A 76 10.57 2.55 -18.09
CA LEU A 76 10.61 3.48 -16.93
C LEU A 76 9.45 4.49 -16.93
N ALA A 77 9.02 4.93 -18.11
CA ALA A 77 7.90 5.85 -18.28
C ALA A 77 6.57 5.33 -17.69
N ASP A 78 6.39 4.01 -17.55
CA ASP A 78 5.19 3.40 -16.96
C ASP A 78 5.12 3.58 -15.43
N TYR A 79 6.23 3.97 -14.80
CA TYR A 79 6.38 4.04 -13.34
C TYR A 79 6.60 5.46 -12.81
N VAL A 80 6.61 6.46 -13.69
CA VAL A 80 6.80 7.88 -13.34
C VAL A 80 5.48 8.64 -13.43
N SER A 81 5.36 9.72 -12.67
CA SER A 81 4.32 10.72 -12.90
C SER A 81 4.58 11.50 -14.20
N ASP A 82 3.51 11.90 -14.90
CA ASP A 82 3.59 12.72 -16.13
C ASP A 82 4.10 14.15 -15.86
N ALA A 83 4.06 14.58 -14.60
CA ALA A 83 4.62 15.86 -14.15
C ALA A 83 6.09 15.72 -13.75
N SER A 84 6.89 16.76 -14.07
CA SER A 84 8.23 16.95 -13.52
C SER A 84 8.22 16.83 -11.98
N PRO A 85 9.18 16.12 -11.36
CA PRO A 85 10.46 15.69 -11.92
C PRO A 85 10.46 14.32 -12.63
N MET A 86 9.30 13.69 -12.85
CA MET A 86 9.17 12.38 -13.53
C MET A 86 10.07 11.29 -12.93
N ILE A 87 10.11 11.23 -11.59
CA ILE A 87 10.89 10.23 -10.85
C ILE A 87 9.94 9.18 -10.28
N PRO A 88 10.22 7.86 -10.42
CA PRO A 88 9.37 6.84 -9.83
C PRO A 88 9.34 6.99 -8.30
N PRO A 89 8.16 6.89 -7.66
CA PRO A 89 8.06 7.02 -6.20
C PRO A 89 8.95 6.06 -5.42
N LEU A 90 9.22 4.87 -5.99
CA LEU A 90 10.12 3.87 -5.39
C LEU A 90 11.55 4.40 -5.24
N VAL A 91 12.07 5.09 -6.27
CA VAL A 91 13.45 5.65 -6.23
C VAL A 91 13.57 6.69 -5.13
N VAL A 92 12.60 7.60 -5.04
CA VAL A 92 12.57 8.64 -3.99
C VAL A 92 12.55 8.01 -2.60
N HIS A 93 11.71 7.00 -2.39
CA HIS A 93 11.60 6.33 -1.10
C HIS A 93 12.89 5.63 -0.70
N CYS A 94 13.51 4.87 -1.62
CA CYS A 94 14.74 4.16 -1.34
C CYS A 94 15.92 5.10 -1.05
N VAL A 95 16.06 6.20 -1.80
CA VAL A 95 17.11 7.19 -1.53
C VAL A 95 16.95 7.78 -0.13
N ASN A 96 15.72 8.18 0.23
CA ASN A 96 15.45 8.75 1.54
C ASN A 96 15.68 7.75 2.68
N GLU A 97 15.49 6.44 2.48
CA GLU A 97 15.81 5.43 3.49
C GLU A 97 17.33 5.24 3.69
N ILE A 98 18.16 5.51 2.68
CA ILE A 98 19.62 5.39 2.77
C ILE A 98 20.24 6.63 3.46
N GLU A 99 19.65 7.81 3.23
CA GLU A 99 20.16 9.08 3.75
C GLU A 99 19.72 9.39 5.20
N GLN A 100 18.83 8.58 5.79
CA GLN A 100 18.42 8.67 7.21
C GLN A 100 19.40 7.97 8.16
#